data_AF-A0A8T1SV00-F1
#
_entry.id   AF-A0A8T1SV00-F1
#
_cell.length_a   1.000
_cell.length_b   1.000
_cell.length_c   1.000
_cell.angle_alpha   90.00
_cell.angle_beta   90.00
_cell.angle_gamma   90.00
#
_symmetry.space_group_name_H-M   'P 1'
#
loop_
_entity.id
_entity.type
_entity.pdbx_description
1 polymer ?
#
loop_
_entity_poly.entity_id
_entity_poly.type
_entity_poly.pdbx_seq_one_letter_code
_entity_poly.pdbx_strand_id
1 'polypeptide(L)'
;MDLKNFPMDVQTCIMQLESFGYTMNDLIFEWQEKGAVQVAEGLTLPQFLLKEEKDLCYCTKHYNTGKFTCIEVRFHLERQMGYYLIQMYIPSLLIVILSWVSFWINMDAAPARVALGITTVLTMTTQSSGSRASLPKVSYVKAIDIWMAVCLLFVFSALLEYAAVNFVSRQHKELLRFRRKRKKNKDDEVRESRFSFTAYGMGPCLQAKDGVTPKGPNNPIQAAPKSHDEMRKVFIDRAKKIDTISRACFPLAFLIFNIFYWVIYKIIRHEDIHQ
;
A
#
# COMPACT_ATOMS: atom_id res chain seq x y z
N MET A 1 2.60 -26.47 -14.52
CA MET A 1 3.21 -25.54 -13.54
C MET A 1 2.10 -24.82 -12.82
N ASP A 2 2.11 -24.85 -11.48
CA ASP A 2 1.17 -24.10 -10.63
C ASP A 2 1.90 -22.90 -10.03
N LEU A 3 1.44 -21.68 -10.31
CA LEU A 3 2.14 -20.44 -9.92
C LEU A 3 1.48 -19.73 -8.73
N LYS A 4 0.54 -20.35 -8.01
CA LYS A 4 -0.16 -19.71 -6.87
C LYS A 4 0.81 -19.08 -5.86
N ASN A 5 1.88 -19.79 -5.52
CA ASN A 5 2.85 -19.37 -4.51
C ASN A 5 4.05 -18.61 -5.11
N PHE A 6 4.00 -18.23 -6.39
CA PHE A 6 5.11 -17.55 -7.04
C PHE A 6 5.52 -16.25 -6.30
N PRO A 7 6.82 -16.06 -5.95
CA PRO A 7 7.99 -16.86 -6.39
C PRO A 7 8.48 -17.94 -5.39
N MET A 8 7.77 -18.18 -4.28
CA MET A 8 8.10 -19.19 -3.27
C MET A 8 7.48 -20.55 -3.59
N ASP A 9 7.60 -20.99 -4.85
CA ASP A 9 6.98 -22.19 -5.40
C ASP A 9 8.00 -23.34 -5.60
N VAL A 10 7.49 -24.57 -5.46
CA VAL A 10 8.15 -25.79 -5.92
C VAL A 10 7.36 -26.32 -7.12
N GLN A 11 8.04 -26.56 -8.22
CA GLN A 11 7.45 -27.06 -9.46
C GLN A 11 7.77 -28.53 -9.64
N THR A 12 6.74 -29.36 -9.83
CA THR A 12 6.90 -30.76 -10.22
C THR A 12 6.83 -30.86 -11.73
N CYS A 13 7.97 -31.15 -12.36
CA CYS A 13 8.10 -31.37 -13.79
C CYS A 13 8.08 -32.86 -14.08
N ILE A 14 7.17 -33.29 -14.94
CA ILE A 14 6.91 -34.70 -15.20
C ILE A 14 7.45 -35.06 -16.58
N MET A 15 8.23 -36.13 -16.67
CA MET A 15 8.64 -36.74 -17.93
C MET A 15 8.03 -38.14 -18.02
N GLN A 16 7.27 -38.38 -19.09
CA GLN A 16 6.60 -39.65 -19.35
C GLN A 16 7.24 -40.33 -20.57
N LEU A 17 7.50 -41.63 -20.45
CA LEU A 17 7.93 -42.49 -21.55
C LEU A 17 6.86 -43.56 -21.76
N GLU A 18 6.30 -43.63 -22.98
CA GLU A 18 5.23 -44.56 -23.32
C GLU A 18 5.57 -45.38 -24.58
N SER A 19 5.01 -46.58 -24.66
CA SER A 19 5.04 -47.37 -25.89
C SER A 19 4.06 -46.80 -26.90
N PHE A 20 4.49 -46.61 -28.15
CA PHE A 20 3.64 -46.10 -29.22
C PHE A 20 2.89 -47.21 -29.97
N GLY A 21 3.58 -48.30 -30.32
CA GLY A 21 3.06 -49.34 -31.24
C GLY A 21 2.71 -50.67 -30.57
N TYR A 22 3.27 -50.96 -29.40
CA TYR A 22 3.10 -52.24 -28.71
C TYR A 22 2.21 -52.09 -27.48
N THR A 23 1.25 -53.01 -27.33
CA THR A 23 0.33 -53.01 -26.19
C THR A 23 1.01 -53.61 -24.96
N MET A 24 0.37 -53.47 -23.79
CA MET A 24 0.83 -54.10 -22.53
C MET A 24 1.01 -55.62 -22.61
N ASN A 25 0.38 -56.29 -23.58
CA ASN A 25 0.54 -57.73 -23.77
C ASN A 25 1.90 -58.09 -24.42
N ASP A 26 2.49 -57.15 -25.15
CA ASP A 26 3.70 -57.36 -25.95
C ASP A 26 4.93 -56.69 -25.31
N LEU A 27 4.74 -55.56 -24.61
CA LEU A 27 5.82 -54.75 -24.07
C LEU A 27 5.42 -54.09 -22.74
N ILE A 28 6.28 -54.23 -21.73
CA ILE A 28 6.13 -53.61 -20.40
C ILE A 28 7.42 -52.84 -20.08
N PHE A 29 7.28 -51.59 -19.65
CA PHE A 29 8.39 -50.75 -19.20
C PHE A 29 8.52 -50.83 -17.68
N GLU A 30 9.76 -51.02 -17.21
CA GLU A 30 10.08 -51.02 -15.79
C GLU A 30 11.28 -50.13 -15.49
N TRP A 31 11.24 -49.48 -14.33
CA TRP A 31 12.38 -48.74 -13.82
C TRP A 31 13.44 -49.69 -13.30
N GLN A 32 14.71 -49.34 -13.54
CA GLN A 32 15.82 -50.05 -12.92
C GLN A 32 15.83 -49.80 -11.40
N GLU A 33 15.96 -50.85 -10.59
CA GLU A 33 15.94 -50.72 -9.11
C GLU A 33 16.99 -49.76 -8.56
N LYS A 34 18.15 -49.66 -9.22
CA LYS A 34 19.27 -48.81 -8.81
C LYS A 34 19.68 -47.91 -9.96
N GLY A 35 19.71 -46.60 -9.69
CA GLY A 35 20.27 -45.62 -10.61
C GLY A 35 19.44 -45.40 -11.88
N ALA A 36 18.12 -45.57 -11.82
CA ALA A 36 17.21 -45.32 -12.94
C ALA A 36 17.38 -43.93 -13.59
N VAL A 37 17.68 -42.91 -12.79
CA VAL A 37 17.85 -41.53 -13.25
C VAL A 37 19.12 -40.91 -12.69
N GLN A 38 20.14 -40.82 -13.53
CA GLN A 38 21.43 -40.22 -13.21
C GLN A 38 21.46 -38.77 -13.69
N VAL A 39 21.96 -37.88 -12.83
CA VAL A 39 22.13 -36.46 -13.13
C VAL A 39 23.62 -36.19 -13.21
N ALA A 40 24.05 -35.40 -14.19
CA ALA A 40 25.45 -35.05 -14.37
C ALA A 40 26.01 -34.31 -13.13
N GLU A 41 27.23 -34.67 -12.72
CA GLU A 41 27.92 -33.97 -11.64
C GLU A 41 28.12 -32.49 -12.01
N GLY A 42 27.75 -31.59 -11.10
CA GLY A 42 27.84 -30.14 -11.32
C GLY A 42 26.73 -29.55 -12.19
N LEU A 43 25.64 -30.28 -12.48
CA LEU A 43 24.48 -29.68 -13.13
C LEU A 43 23.85 -28.62 -12.24
N THR A 44 23.95 -27.35 -12.65
CA THR A 44 23.30 -26.22 -11.98
C THR A 44 22.30 -25.54 -12.89
N LEU A 45 21.11 -25.26 -12.38
CA LEU A 45 20.10 -24.47 -13.07
C LEU A 45 20.13 -23.03 -12.51
N PRO A 46 20.08 -21.99 -13.36
CA PRO A 46 20.25 -20.60 -12.91
C PRO A 46 19.06 -20.03 -12.13
N GLN A 47 17.86 -20.60 -12.31
CA GLN A 47 16.61 -20.11 -11.69
C GLN A 47 16.00 -21.09 -10.70
N PHE A 48 16.43 -22.35 -10.74
CA PHE A 48 15.85 -23.45 -9.99
C PHE A 48 16.95 -24.28 -9.34
N LEU A 49 16.61 -24.94 -8.25
CA LEU A 49 17.40 -25.99 -7.65
C LEU A 49 16.67 -27.32 -7.92
N LEU A 50 17.37 -28.28 -8.52
CA LEU A 50 16.84 -29.62 -8.69
C LEU A 50 17.00 -30.37 -7.35
N LYS A 51 15.89 -30.83 -6.76
CA LYS A 51 15.94 -31.69 -5.58
C LYS A 51 16.56 -33.05 -5.92
N GLU A 52 17.24 -33.64 -4.95
CA GLU A 52 17.91 -34.95 -5.12
C GLU A 52 16.90 -36.09 -5.26
N GLU A 53 15.80 -36.02 -4.50
CA GLU A 53 14.69 -36.96 -4.54
C GLU A 53 13.90 -36.82 -5.86
N LYS A 54 13.68 -37.96 -6.52
CA LYS A 54 12.94 -38.07 -7.79
C LYS A 54 11.93 -39.19 -7.63
N ASP A 55 10.67 -38.90 -7.93
CA ASP A 55 9.64 -39.94 -7.89
C ASP A 55 9.68 -40.75 -9.18
N LEU A 56 9.81 -42.07 -9.03
CA LEU A 56 9.68 -43.03 -10.12
C LEU A 56 8.30 -43.68 -10.02
N CYS A 57 7.44 -43.33 -10.97
CA CYS A 57 6.05 -43.75 -11.00
C CYS A 57 5.79 -44.62 -12.23
N TYR A 58 4.78 -45.47 -12.11
CA TYR A 58 4.23 -46.24 -13.23
C TYR A 58 2.90 -45.62 -13.65
N CYS A 59 2.66 -45.60 -14.96
CA CYS A 59 1.42 -45.13 -15.56
C CYS A 59 0.92 -46.14 -16.60
N THR A 60 -0.36 -46.10 -16.93
CA THR A 60 -0.90 -46.87 -18.05
C THR A 60 -1.77 -45.95 -18.87
N LYS A 61 -1.51 -45.91 -20.18
CA LYS A 61 -2.27 -45.06 -21.10
C LYS A 61 -3.36 -45.89 -21.75
N HIS A 62 -4.57 -45.34 -21.71
CA HIS A 62 -5.75 -45.97 -22.25
C HIS A 62 -6.16 -45.22 -23.52
N TYR A 63 -5.97 -45.86 -24.67
CA TYR A 63 -6.42 -45.35 -25.96
C TYR A 63 -7.47 -46.30 -26.54
N ASN A 64 -8.18 -45.85 -27.58
CA ASN A 64 -9.19 -46.67 -28.25
C ASN A 64 -8.60 -47.95 -28.87
N THR A 65 -7.31 -47.92 -29.22
CA THR A 65 -6.56 -49.06 -29.80
C THR A 65 -6.08 -50.06 -28.76
N GLY A 66 -6.08 -49.73 -27.46
CA GLY A 66 -5.62 -50.62 -26.40
C GLY A 66 -4.98 -49.91 -25.20
N LYS A 67 -4.39 -50.70 -24.31
CA LYS A 67 -3.62 -50.24 -23.15
C LYS A 67 -2.13 -50.28 -23.47
N PHE A 68 -1.44 -49.18 -23.21
CA PHE A 68 -0.01 -49.01 -23.50
C PHE A 68 0.78 -48.77 -22.21
N THR A 69 1.95 -49.39 -22.12
CA THR A 69 2.87 -49.22 -20.99
C THR A 69 3.39 -47.79 -20.92
N CYS A 70 3.49 -47.24 -19.72
CA CYS A 70 3.98 -45.90 -19.46
C CYS A 70 4.76 -45.88 -18.15
N ILE A 71 5.92 -45.21 -18.15
CA ILE A 71 6.68 -44.91 -16.94
C ILE A 71 6.86 -43.40 -16.84
N GLU A 72 6.85 -42.90 -15.61
CA GLU A 72 6.87 -41.48 -15.31
C GLU A 72 7.97 -41.18 -14.29
N VAL A 73 8.76 -40.15 -14.55
CA VAL A 73 9.67 -39.57 -13.55
C VAL A 73 9.23 -38.15 -13.24
N ARG A 74 9.22 -37.81 -11.94
CA ARG A 74 8.94 -36.46 -11.46
C ARG A 74 10.21 -35.80 -10.94
N PHE A 75 10.49 -34.62 -11.48
CA PHE A 75 11.57 -33.75 -11.03
C PHE A 75 10.98 -32.60 -10.22
N HIS A 76 11.39 -32.49 -8.95
CA HIS A 76 11.00 -31.35 -8.12
C HIS A 76 12.03 -30.23 -8.27
N LEU A 77 11.58 -29.12 -8.84
CA LEU A 77 12.37 -27.93 -9.12
C LEU A 77 11.95 -26.81 -8.16
N GLU A 78 12.83 -26.44 -7.25
CA GLU A 78 12.61 -25.38 -6.28
C GLU A 78 13.11 -24.04 -6.82
N ARG A 79 12.26 -23.01 -6.84
CA ARG A 79 12.66 -21.71 -7.40
C ARG A 79 13.62 -20.96 -6.46
N GLN A 80 14.69 -20.40 -7.03
CA GLN A 80 15.61 -19.54 -6.28
C GLN A 80 15.03 -18.13 -6.07
N MET A 81 14.93 -17.72 -4.81
CA MET A 81 14.28 -16.45 -4.41
C MET A 81 15.13 -15.19 -4.57
N GLY A 82 16.46 -15.33 -4.65
CA GLY A 82 17.41 -14.20 -4.54
C GLY A 82 17.16 -13.11 -5.58
N TYR A 83 16.90 -13.47 -6.83
CA TYR A 83 16.59 -12.55 -7.91
C TYR A 83 15.33 -11.70 -7.62
N TYR A 84 14.25 -12.34 -7.17
CA TYR A 84 12.97 -11.68 -6.89
C TYR A 84 13.07 -10.76 -5.67
N LEU A 85 13.85 -11.14 -4.66
CA LEU A 85 14.13 -10.30 -3.51
C LEU A 85 14.77 -8.97 -3.93
N ILE A 86 15.80 -9.03 -4.78
CA ILE A 86 16.57 -7.85 -5.20
C ILE A 86 15.81 -6.99 -6.20
N GLN A 87 15.11 -7.59 -7.17
CA GLN A 87 14.47 -6.82 -8.25
C GLN A 87 13.02 -6.41 -7.96
N MET A 88 12.30 -7.14 -7.11
CA MET A 88 10.89 -6.90 -6.85
C MET A 88 10.63 -6.45 -5.42
N TYR A 89 11.02 -7.24 -4.41
CA TYR A 89 10.70 -6.95 -3.01
C TYR A 89 11.45 -5.72 -2.46
N ILE A 90 12.77 -5.65 -2.62
CA ILE A 90 13.56 -4.52 -2.10
C ILE A 90 13.11 -3.17 -2.70
N PRO A 91 12.95 -3.01 -4.03
CA PRO A 91 12.53 -1.73 -4.59
C PRO A 91 11.09 -1.36 -4.19
N SER A 92 10.18 -2.33 -4.08
CA SER A 92 8.80 -2.04 -3.63
C SER A 92 8.75 -1.64 -2.15
N LEU A 93 9.54 -2.26 -1.28
CA LEU A 93 9.74 -1.82 0.11
C LEU A 93 10.21 -0.36 0.17
N LEU A 94 11.23 -0.01 -0.64
CA LEU A 94 11.76 1.35 -0.68
C LEU A 94 10.72 2.36 -1.16
N ILE A 95 9.88 2.02 -2.15
CA ILE A 95 8.79 2.89 -2.62
C ILE A 95 7.76 3.13 -1.50
N VAL A 96 7.39 2.08 -0.75
CA VAL A 96 6.48 2.23 0.40
C VAL A 96 7.11 3.11 1.48
N ILE A 97 8.39 2.93 1.78
CA ILE A 97 9.12 3.78 2.74
C ILE A 97 9.14 5.24 2.25
N LEU A 98 9.41 5.49 0.98
CA LEU A 98 9.39 6.83 0.39
C LEU A 98 8.00 7.49 0.50
N SER A 99 6.93 6.70 0.40
CA SER A 99 5.56 7.24 0.49
C SER A 99 5.28 7.90 1.84
N TRP A 100 5.74 7.33 2.96
CA TRP A 100 5.53 7.91 4.29
C TRP A 100 6.61 8.92 4.73
N VAL A 101 7.71 9.06 3.98
CA VAL A 101 8.63 10.22 4.15
C VAL A 101 7.87 11.53 3.89
N SER A 102 6.82 11.50 3.06
CA SER A 102 5.94 12.66 2.83
C SER A 102 5.29 13.22 4.11
N PHE A 103 5.09 12.39 5.15
CA PHE A 103 4.53 12.82 6.45
C PHE A 103 5.48 13.73 7.25
N TRP A 104 6.77 13.74 6.91
CA TRP A 104 7.77 14.60 7.54
C TRP A 104 7.88 15.97 6.88
N ILE A 105 7.44 16.10 5.63
CA ILE A 105 7.46 17.35 4.88
C ILE A 105 6.37 18.27 5.42
N ASN A 106 6.58 19.58 5.52
CA ASN A 106 5.53 20.49 6.01
C ASN A 106 4.31 20.56 5.08
N MET A 107 3.11 20.68 5.65
CA MET A 107 1.84 20.79 4.91
C MET A 107 1.78 22.00 3.97
N ASP A 108 2.56 23.05 4.24
CA ASP A 108 2.61 24.26 3.39
C ASP A 108 3.27 24.00 2.03
N ALA A 109 4.11 22.97 1.91
CA ALA A 109 4.76 22.55 0.66
C ALA A 109 3.88 21.54 -0.12
N ALA A 110 2.64 21.93 -0.41
CA ALA A 110 1.66 21.13 -1.13
C ALA A 110 2.19 20.48 -2.44
N PRO A 111 2.93 21.20 -3.32
CA PRO A 111 3.44 20.62 -4.56
C PRO A 111 4.40 19.45 -4.34
N ALA A 112 5.25 19.53 -3.31
CA ALA A 112 6.24 18.49 -3.01
C ALA A 112 5.57 17.19 -2.53
N ARG A 113 4.60 17.29 -1.61
CA ARG A 113 3.86 16.11 -1.11
C ARG A 113 3.03 15.44 -2.23
N VAL A 114 2.35 16.21 -3.07
CA VAL A 114 1.57 15.67 -4.21
C VAL A 114 2.47 14.99 -5.23
N ALA A 115 3.57 15.63 -5.61
CA ALA A 115 4.50 15.07 -6.58
C ALA A 115 5.07 13.74 -6.08
N LEU A 116 5.56 13.68 -4.84
CA LEU A 116 6.06 12.45 -4.23
C LEU A 116 4.99 11.35 -4.14
N GLY A 117 3.75 11.69 -3.76
CA GLY A 117 2.64 10.74 -3.68
C GLY A 117 2.24 10.18 -5.05
N ILE A 118 2.11 11.02 -6.08
CA ILE A 118 1.76 10.56 -7.42
C ILE A 118 2.90 9.74 -8.03
N THR A 119 4.14 10.19 -7.90
CA THR A 119 5.30 9.46 -8.42
C THR A 119 5.41 8.09 -7.78
N THR A 120 5.26 7.97 -6.46
CA THR A 120 5.32 6.66 -5.78
C THR A 120 4.20 5.72 -6.23
N VAL A 121 2.95 6.19 -6.39
CA VAL A 121 1.84 5.38 -6.93
C VAL A 121 2.15 4.91 -8.36
N LEU A 122 2.62 5.83 -9.22
CA LEU A 122 2.95 5.51 -10.61
C LEU A 122 4.10 4.50 -10.69
N THR A 123 5.18 4.72 -9.93
CA THR A 123 6.33 3.81 -9.88
C THR A 123 5.90 2.42 -9.41
N MET A 124 5.06 2.34 -8.37
CA MET A 124 4.54 1.06 -7.86
C MET A 124 3.66 0.35 -8.90
N THR A 125 2.82 1.08 -9.62
CA THR A 125 1.95 0.55 -10.69
C THR A 125 2.78 0.05 -11.88
N THR A 126 3.82 0.79 -12.27
CA THR A 126 4.76 0.42 -13.31
C THR A 126 5.53 -0.85 -12.90
N GLN A 127 6.02 -0.91 -11.67
CA GLN A 127 6.73 -2.09 -11.17
C GLN A 127 5.81 -3.33 -11.14
N SER A 128 4.55 -3.18 -10.71
CA SER A 128 3.54 -4.26 -10.70
C SER A 128 3.21 -4.77 -12.11
N SER A 129 3.22 -3.87 -13.10
CA SER A 129 3.01 -4.26 -14.51
C SER A 129 4.26 -4.91 -15.10
N GLY A 130 5.44 -4.43 -14.76
CA GLY A 130 6.72 -5.01 -15.15
C GLY A 130 6.92 -6.42 -14.62
N SER A 131 6.58 -6.70 -13.36
CA SER A 131 6.68 -8.05 -12.80
C SER A 131 5.75 -9.04 -13.52
N ARG A 132 4.52 -8.62 -13.84
CA ARG A 132 3.54 -9.43 -14.57
C ARG A 132 3.92 -9.69 -16.03
N ALA A 133 4.70 -8.81 -16.66
CA ALA A 133 5.15 -8.99 -18.04
C ALA A 133 6.12 -10.17 -18.20
N SER A 134 6.87 -10.49 -17.14
CA SER A 134 7.81 -11.62 -17.12
C SER A 134 7.14 -12.98 -16.87
N LEU A 135 5.83 -13.02 -16.66
CA LEU A 135 5.08 -14.21 -16.26
C LEU A 135 3.99 -14.56 -17.27
N PRO A 136 3.67 -15.85 -17.45
CA PRO A 136 2.51 -16.24 -18.25
C PRO A 136 1.22 -15.67 -17.64
N LYS A 137 0.29 -15.29 -18.50
CA LYS A 137 -1.01 -14.74 -18.07
C LYS A 137 -1.84 -15.87 -17.47
N VAL A 138 -1.92 -15.89 -16.14
CA VAL A 138 -2.79 -16.79 -15.36
C VAL A 138 -3.95 -16.02 -14.76
N SER A 139 -5.10 -16.67 -14.60
CA SER A 139 -6.35 -16.05 -14.10
C SER A 139 -6.45 -15.99 -12.57
N TYR A 140 -5.66 -16.79 -11.85
CA TYR A 140 -5.65 -16.82 -10.40
C TYR A 140 -4.64 -15.83 -9.78
N VAL A 141 -4.90 -15.47 -8.52
CA VAL A 141 -4.05 -14.58 -7.74
C VAL A 141 -2.77 -15.31 -7.32
N LYS A 142 -1.62 -14.66 -7.52
CA LYS A 142 -0.30 -15.16 -7.10
C LYS A 142 0.18 -14.45 -5.83
N ALA A 143 1.11 -15.06 -5.10
CA ALA A 143 1.72 -14.45 -3.91
C ALA A 143 2.37 -13.09 -4.19
N ILE A 144 3.00 -12.91 -5.35
CA ILE A 144 3.54 -11.61 -5.78
C ILE A 144 2.43 -10.57 -6.04
N ASP A 145 1.26 -10.97 -6.53
CA ASP A 145 0.17 -10.03 -6.80
C ASP A 145 -0.39 -9.48 -5.48
N ILE A 146 -0.51 -10.32 -4.45
CA ILE A 146 -0.91 -9.91 -3.09
C ILE A 146 0.09 -8.90 -2.53
N TRP A 147 1.39 -9.18 -2.65
CA TRP A 147 2.44 -8.25 -2.22
C TRP A 147 2.32 -6.89 -2.92
N MET A 148 2.25 -6.89 -4.26
CA MET A 148 2.17 -5.65 -5.03
C MET A 148 0.88 -4.88 -4.77
N ALA A 149 -0.25 -5.57 -4.58
CA ALA A 149 -1.53 -4.94 -4.26
C ALA A 149 -1.53 -4.27 -2.89
N VAL A 150 -0.98 -4.93 -1.86
CA VAL A 150 -0.89 -4.36 -0.51
C VAL A 150 0.07 -3.17 -0.49
N CYS A 151 1.25 -3.29 -1.11
CA CYS A 151 2.20 -2.18 -1.24
C CYS A 151 1.57 -0.99 -2.00
N LEU A 152 0.81 -1.23 -3.07
CA LEU A 152 0.06 -0.18 -3.78
C LEU A 152 -0.99 0.49 -2.87
N LEU A 153 -1.71 -0.30 -2.07
CA LEU A 153 -2.71 0.21 -1.13
C LEU A 153 -2.08 1.10 -0.05
N PHE A 154 -0.90 0.76 0.48
CA PHE A 154 -0.17 1.61 1.42
C PHE A 154 0.25 2.94 0.80
N VAL A 155 0.84 2.90 -0.40
CA VAL A 155 1.27 4.11 -1.12
C VAL A 155 0.07 5.00 -1.47
N PHE A 156 -1.03 4.40 -1.94
CA PHE A 156 -2.27 5.11 -2.21
C PHE A 156 -2.89 5.72 -0.94
N SER A 157 -2.84 5.00 0.18
CA SER A 157 -3.32 5.50 1.47
C SER A 157 -2.51 6.71 1.96
N ALA A 158 -1.21 6.78 1.69
CA ALA A 158 -0.39 7.96 1.99
C ALA A 158 -0.81 9.17 1.15
N LEU A 159 -1.19 8.98 -0.12
CA LEU A 159 -1.73 10.04 -0.96
C LEU A 159 -3.11 10.53 -0.45
N LEU A 160 -3.98 9.61 -0.02
CA LEU A 160 -5.28 9.94 0.57
C LEU A 160 -5.15 10.69 1.90
N GLU A 161 -4.19 10.32 2.73
CA GLU A 161 -3.85 11.03 3.98
C GLU A 161 -3.54 12.50 3.67
N TYR A 162 -2.65 12.75 2.70
CA TYR A 162 -2.33 14.11 2.29
C TYR A 162 -3.55 14.85 1.72
N ALA A 163 -4.39 14.18 0.91
CA ALA A 163 -5.60 14.78 0.38
C ALA A 163 -6.56 15.22 1.50
N ALA A 164 -6.72 14.39 2.53
CA ALA A 164 -7.52 14.72 3.71
C ALA A 164 -6.92 15.90 4.50
N VAL A 165 -5.61 15.90 4.76
CA VAL A 165 -4.91 17.00 5.45
C VAL A 165 -5.03 18.31 4.67
N ASN A 166 -4.83 18.29 3.35
CA ASN A 166 -4.96 19.47 2.49
C ASN A 166 -6.42 19.95 2.39
N PHE A 167 -7.40 19.05 2.33
CA PHE A 167 -8.81 19.43 2.34
C PHE A 167 -9.20 20.15 3.63
N VAL A 168 -8.83 19.59 4.79
CA VAL A 168 -9.07 20.21 6.11
C VAL A 168 -8.36 21.56 6.21
N SER A 169 -7.13 21.67 5.72
CA SER A 169 -6.35 22.91 5.67
C SER A 169 -6.99 23.99 4.77
N ARG A 170 -7.49 23.59 3.59
CA ARG A 170 -8.17 24.49 2.63
C ARG A 170 -9.50 25.00 3.16
N GLN A 171 -10.37 24.12 3.68
CA GLN A 171 -11.64 24.52 4.30
C GLN A 171 -11.41 25.57 5.40
N HIS A 172 -10.33 25.41 6.16
CA HIS A 172 -9.94 26.38 7.18
C HIS A 172 -9.44 27.72 6.59
N LYS A 173 -8.60 27.71 5.54
CA LYS A 173 -8.17 28.94 4.86
C LYS A 173 -9.37 29.73 4.31
N GLU A 174 -10.38 29.06 3.77
CA GLU A 174 -11.60 29.70 3.29
C GLU A 174 -12.46 30.25 4.44
N LEU A 175 -12.70 29.47 5.50
CA LEU A 175 -13.44 29.91 6.68
C LEU A 175 -12.79 31.16 7.32
N LEU A 176 -11.46 31.19 7.41
CA LEU A 176 -10.72 32.36 7.89
C LEU A 176 -10.85 33.57 6.95
N ARG A 177 -10.82 33.37 5.62
CA ARG A 177 -11.00 34.46 4.64
C ARG A 177 -12.39 35.09 4.73
N PHE A 178 -13.45 34.28 4.85
CA PHE A 178 -14.82 34.79 5.02
C PHE A 178 -14.99 35.57 6.33
N ARG A 179 -14.41 35.08 7.44
CA ARG A 179 -14.49 35.79 8.73
C ARG A 179 -13.64 37.06 8.76
N ARG A 180 -12.48 37.11 8.09
CA ARG A 180 -11.69 38.34 7.90
C ARG A 180 -12.45 39.40 7.09
N LYS A 181 -13.12 39.00 6.01
CA LYS A 181 -14.01 39.91 5.25
C LYS A 181 -15.12 40.46 6.15
N ARG A 182 -15.78 39.61 6.95
CA ARG A 182 -16.84 40.03 7.88
C ARG A 182 -16.34 40.97 8.98
N LYS A 183 -15.13 40.76 9.50
CA LYS A 183 -14.52 41.68 10.48
C LYS A 183 -14.15 43.02 9.84
N LYS A 184 -13.57 43.01 8.64
CA LYS A 184 -13.23 44.24 7.90
C LYS A 184 -14.48 45.07 7.59
N ASN A 185 -15.55 44.44 7.09
CA ASN A 185 -16.82 45.14 6.87
C ASN A 185 -17.38 45.75 8.17
N LYS A 186 -17.29 45.04 9.30
CA LYS A 186 -17.76 45.57 10.59
C LYS A 186 -16.90 46.74 11.10
N ASP A 187 -15.58 46.69 10.90
CA ASP A 187 -14.68 47.78 11.28
C ASP A 187 -14.87 49.01 10.36
N ASP A 188 -15.12 48.80 9.06
CA ASP A 188 -15.44 49.87 8.10
C ASP A 188 -16.79 50.54 8.42
N GLU A 189 -17.82 49.76 8.77
CA GLU A 189 -19.15 50.26 9.17
C GLU A 189 -19.11 51.07 10.48
N VAL A 190 -18.29 50.65 11.46
CA VAL A 190 -18.03 51.41 12.70
C VAL A 190 -17.26 52.70 12.42
N ARG A 191 -16.31 52.69 11.48
CA ARG A 191 -15.53 53.88 11.09
C ARG A 191 -16.40 54.89 10.36
N GLU A 192 -17.28 54.44 9.47
CA GLU A 192 -18.24 55.27 8.76
C GLU A 192 -19.30 55.87 9.72
N SER A 193 -19.79 55.08 10.68
CA SER A 193 -20.69 55.58 11.74
C SER A 193 -20.02 56.64 12.63
N ARG A 194 -18.72 56.46 12.92
CA ARG A 194 -17.95 57.45 13.69
C ARG A 194 -17.72 58.74 12.88
N PHE A 195 -17.47 58.61 11.57
CA PHE A 195 -17.23 59.73 10.67
C PHE A 195 -18.52 60.55 10.40
N SER A 196 -19.65 59.86 10.19
CA SER A 196 -20.97 60.48 10.06
C SER A 196 -21.42 61.18 11.35
N PHE A 197 -21.16 60.63 12.53
CA PHE A 197 -21.40 61.34 13.80
C PHE A 197 -20.62 62.66 13.92
N THR A 198 -19.38 62.72 13.43
CA THR A 198 -18.61 63.98 13.33
C THR A 198 -19.13 64.94 12.26
N ALA A 199 -19.68 64.44 11.15
CA ALA A 199 -20.18 65.27 10.05
C ALA A 199 -21.53 65.94 10.34
N TYR A 200 -22.35 65.37 11.22
CA TYR A 200 -23.60 65.97 11.72
C TYR A 200 -23.41 66.97 12.88
N GLY A 201 -22.19 67.48 13.11
CA GLY A 201 -21.99 68.73 13.85
C GLY A 201 -22.24 68.68 15.35
N MET A 202 -21.72 67.67 16.06
CA MET A 202 -21.67 67.69 17.53
C MET A 202 -20.22 67.55 18.01
N GLY A 203 -19.55 68.67 18.22
CA GLY A 203 -18.21 68.72 18.83
C GLY A 203 -18.25 68.33 20.33
N PRO A 204 -17.12 67.90 20.92
CA PRO A 204 -17.09 67.53 22.33
C PRO A 204 -17.03 68.79 23.20
N CYS A 205 -18.14 69.16 23.82
CA CYS A 205 -18.10 70.03 24.99
C CYS A 205 -17.79 69.19 26.23
N LEU A 206 -16.59 69.41 26.77
CA LEU A 206 -16.24 69.18 28.16
C LEU A 206 -17.29 69.84 29.07
N GLN A 207 -17.96 69.08 29.92
CA GLN A 207 -18.38 69.58 31.23
C GLN A 207 -18.59 68.43 32.22
N ALA A 208 -17.81 68.51 33.29
CA ALA A 208 -18.00 67.76 34.51
C ALA A 208 -19.28 68.22 35.22
N LYS A 209 -20.14 67.29 35.65
CA LYS A 209 -20.52 67.10 37.07
C LYS A 209 -21.66 66.10 37.27
N ASP A 210 -21.49 65.38 38.38
CA ASP A 210 -22.47 64.80 39.29
C ASP A 210 -23.33 63.61 38.83
N GLY A 211 -23.32 62.60 39.70
CA GLY A 211 -23.85 61.28 39.44
C GLY A 211 -25.35 61.18 39.61
N VAL A 212 -25.90 60.09 39.06
CA VAL A 212 -26.84 59.16 39.69
C VAL A 212 -27.05 58.00 38.70
N THR A 213 -26.73 56.79 39.15
CA THR A 213 -27.06 55.53 38.48
C THR A 213 -28.55 55.21 38.60
N PRO A 214 -29.16 54.64 37.54
CA PRO A 214 -30.18 53.63 37.73
C PRO A 214 -29.72 52.30 37.12
N LYS A 215 -29.66 51.27 37.98
CA LYS A 215 -29.54 49.86 37.60
C LYS A 215 -30.81 49.43 36.84
N GLY A 216 -30.64 48.91 35.62
CA GLY A 216 -31.61 48.11 34.90
C GLY A 216 -30.99 46.73 34.57
N PRO A 217 -31.70 45.61 34.75
CA PRO A 217 -31.09 44.28 34.81
C PRO A 217 -31.08 43.55 33.45
N ASN A 218 -30.14 42.60 33.34
CA ASN A 218 -30.15 41.44 32.45
C ASN A 218 -29.95 41.69 30.94
N ASN A 219 -28.67 41.82 30.54
CA ASN A 219 -28.22 41.16 29.32
C ASN A 219 -27.46 39.89 29.72
N PRO A 220 -27.85 38.69 29.23
CA PRO A 220 -27.12 37.47 29.51
C PRO A 220 -25.71 37.61 28.94
N ILE A 221 -24.75 37.20 29.77
CA ILE A 221 -23.34 36.99 29.48
C ILE A 221 -23.24 36.37 28.08
N GLN A 222 -22.93 37.19 27.07
CA GLN A 222 -22.48 36.68 25.79
C GLN A 222 -21.15 36.01 26.08
N ALA A 223 -21.16 34.68 26.16
CA ALA A 223 -19.95 33.88 26.16
C ALA A 223 -19.04 34.43 25.06
N ALA A 224 -17.89 34.98 25.46
CA ALA A 224 -16.94 35.57 24.55
C ALA A 224 -16.70 34.58 23.40
N PRO A 225 -16.85 34.98 22.13
CA PRO A 225 -16.58 34.09 21.03
C PRO A 225 -15.13 33.62 21.19
N LYS A 226 -14.94 32.30 21.34
CA LYS A 226 -13.61 31.66 21.46
C LYS A 226 -12.62 32.40 20.56
N SER A 227 -11.54 32.90 21.15
CA SER A 227 -10.56 33.74 20.47
C SER A 227 -10.20 33.14 19.11
N HIS A 228 -10.21 33.97 18.06
CA HIS A 228 -9.91 33.56 16.69
C HIS A 228 -8.59 32.75 16.59
N ASP A 229 -7.63 33.07 17.45
CA ASP A 229 -6.35 32.37 17.52
C ASP A 229 -6.44 31.03 18.26
N GLU A 230 -7.37 30.84 19.20
CA GLU A 230 -7.58 29.55 19.87
C GLU A 230 -8.22 28.52 18.95
N MET A 231 -9.25 28.90 18.18
CA MET A 231 -9.84 28.02 17.16
C MET A 231 -8.77 27.63 16.12
N ARG A 232 -8.00 28.59 15.62
CA ARG A 232 -6.90 28.33 14.66
C ARG A 232 -5.86 27.35 15.22
N LYS A 233 -5.48 27.48 16.49
CA LYS A 233 -4.54 26.57 17.16
C LYS A 233 -5.10 25.15 17.27
N VAL A 234 -6.32 24.98 17.77
CA VAL A 234 -6.96 23.65 17.95
C VAL A 234 -7.02 22.85 16.64
N PHE A 235 -7.26 23.49 15.50
CA PHE A 235 -7.33 22.78 14.21
C PHE A 235 -5.96 22.53 13.56
N ILE A 236 -4.99 23.44 13.72
CA ILE A 236 -3.59 23.16 13.34
C ILE A 236 -3.06 21.99 14.18
N ASP A 237 -3.41 21.93 15.45
CA ASP A 237 -3.06 20.83 16.33
C ASP A 237 -3.73 19.52 15.90
N ARG A 238 -4.98 19.56 15.38
CA ARG A 238 -5.63 18.40 14.76
C ARG A 238 -4.91 17.90 13.50
N ALA A 239 -4.55 18.81 12.58
CA ALA A 239 -3.82 18.43 11.36
C ALA A 239 -2.43 17.86 11.69
N LYS A 240 -1.71 18.47 12.63
CA LYS A 240 -0.43 17.95 13.13
C LYS A 240 -0.59 16.61 13.85
N LYS A 241 -1.69 16.40 14.57
CA LYS A 241 -1.99 15.14 15.25
C LYS A 241 -2.23 14.02 14.24
N ILE A 242 -2.88 14.30 13.10
CA ILE A 242 -3.04 13.32 12.01
C ILE A 242 -1.66 12.92 11.45
N ASP A 243 -0.84 13.89 11.03
CA ASP A 243 0.53 13.61 10.55
C ASP A 243 1.35 12.81 11.61
N THR A 244 1.18 13.11 12.91
CA THR A 244 1.91 12.42 14.00
C THR A 244 1.46 10.98 14.20
N ILE A 245 0.15 10.71 14.12
CA ILE A 245 -0.40 9.35 14.23
C ILE A 245 0.01 8.53 13.00
N SER A 246 -0.11 9.11 11.81
CA SER A 246 0.26 8.45 10.54
C SER A 246 1.72 8.02 10.51
N ARG A 247 2.64 8.80 11.11
CA ARG A 247 4.07 8.46 11.22
C ARG A 247 4.35 7.16 11.98
N ALA A 248 3.51 6.78 12.94
CA ALA A 248 3.67 5.55 13.70
C ALA A 248 2.82 4.41 13.12
N CYS A 249 1.57 4.70 12.76
CA CYS A 249 0.63 3.68 12.30
C CYS A 249 1.03 3.05 10.97
N PHE A 250 1.50 3.83 10.00
CA PHE A 250 1.86 3.30 8.68
C PHE A 250 3.05 2.33 8.73
N PRO A 251 4.21 2.69 9.33
CA PRO A 251 5.32 1.76 9.47
C PRO A 251 4.98 0.52 10.30
N LEU A 252 4.21 0.69 11.39
CA LEU A 252 3.82 -0.43 12.23
C LEU A 252 2.90 -1.41 11.49
N ALA A 253 1.87 -0.90 10.80
CA ALA A 253 0.96 -1.73 10.02
C ALA A 253 1.69 -2.46 8.89
N PHE A 254 2.64 -1.80 8.23
CA PHE A 254 3.43 -2.41 7.18
C PHE A 254 4.41 -3.46 7.70
N LEU A 255 5.00 -3.24 8.88
CA LEU A 255 5.84 -4.22 9.55
C LEU A 255 5.04 -5.47 9.94
N ILE A 256 3.83 -5.29 10.49
CA ILE A 256 2.91 -6.38 10.79
C ILE A 256 2.60 -7.18 9.51
N PHE A 257 2.24 -6.50 8.42
CA PHE A 257 2.00 -7.14 7.13
C PHE A 257 3.21 -7.94 6.65
N ASN A 258 4.42 -7.39 6.74
CA ASN A 258 5.65 -8.09 6.34
C ASN A 258 5.83 -9.40 7.14
N ILE A 259 5.68 -9.34 8.46
CA ILE A 259 5.79 -10.53 9.32
C ILE A 259 4.78 -11.59 8.89
N PHE A 260 3.51 -11.23 8.76
CA PHE A 260 2.47 -12.18 8.34
C PHE A 260 2.73 -12.75 6.95
N TYR A 261 3.06 -11.91 5.97
CA TYR A 261 3.33 -12.33 4.61
C TYR A 261 4.46 -13.37 4.55
N TRP A 262 5.62 -13.05 5.14
CA TRP A 262 6.78 -13.93 5.09
C TRP A 262 6.57 -15.22 5.89
N VAL A 263 5.91 -15.15 7.06
CA VAL A 263 5.63 -16.34 7.87
C VAL A 263 4.66 -17.28 7.16
N ILE A 264 3.55 -16.77 6.63
CA ILE A 264 2.54 -17.58 5.94
C ILE A 264 3.16 -18.27 4.73
N TYR A 265 3.83 -17.54 3.84
CA TYR A 265 4.41 -18.15 2.64
C TYR A 265 5.60 -19.06 2.93
N LYS A 266 6.31 -18.85 4.03
CA LYS A 266 7.34 -19.80 4.49
C LYS A 266 6.71 -21.10 4.99
N ILE A 267 5.59 -21.03 5.71
CA ILE A 267 4.86 -22.22 6.17
C ILE A 267 4.27 -22.99 4.98
N ILE A 268 3.58 -22.29 4.07
CA ILE A 268 3.01 -22.90 2.86
C ILE A 268 4.10 -23.58 2.03
N ARG A 269 5.25 -22.91 1.81
CA ARG A 269 6.38 -23.51 1.10
C ARG A 269 6.92 -24.75 1.81
N HIS A 270 6.92 -24.77 3.14
CA HIS A 270 7.36 -25.95 3.89
C HIS A 270 6.37 -27.10 3.71
N GLU A 271 5.05 -26.84 3.74
CA GLU A 271 4.04 -27.85 3.45
C GLU A 271 4.16 -28.40 2.02
N ASP A 272 4.34 -27.53 1.02
CA ASP A 272 4.55 -27.90 -0.39
C ASP A 272 5.82 -28.77 -0.60
N ILE A 273 6.78 -28.72 0.32
CA ILE A 273 8.03 -29.51 0.25
C ILE A 273 7.83 -30.93 0.80
N HIS A 274 6.93 -31.12 1.77
CA HIS A 274 6.71 -32.40 2.47
C HIS A 274 5.49 -33.18 1.96
N GLN A 275 4.89 -32.72 0.86
CA GLN A 275 3.72 -33.32 0.22
C GLN A 275 4.11 -33.96 -1.12
#